data_AF-A0A378TBC7-F1
#
_entry.id   AF-A0A378TBC7-F1
#
_cell.length_a   1.000
_cell.length_b   1.000
_cell.length_c   1.000
_cell.angle_alpha   90.00
_cell.angle_beta   90.00
_cell.angle_gamma   90.00
#
_symmetry.space_group_name_H-M   'P 1'
#
loop_
_entity.id
_entity.type
_entity.pdbx_description
1 polymer ?
#
loop_
_entity_poly.entity_id
_entity_poly.type
_entity_poly.pdbx_seq_one_letter_code
_entity_poly.pdbx_strand_id
1 'polypeptide(L)'
;MEADLADLAVYEALLAHKGIRGLVVCCDECQQDHYHDWDMLRANLLQLLIDGTVRPHEPAYDPEPDSYVTWDYCRGYADASLNEATSDSDGYR
;
A
#
# COMPACT_ATOMS: atom_id res chain seq x y z
N MET A 1 9.08 9.61 -1.73
CA MET A 1 7.74 10.23 -1.55
C MET A 1 6.93 10.29 -2.84
N GLU A 2 7.38 10.95 -3.92
CA GLU A 2 6.65 10.86 -5.21
C GLU A 2 6.66 9.43 -5.76
N ALA A 3 7.81 8.74 -5.66
CA ALA A 3 7.91 7.31 -5.96
C ALA A 3 6.97 6.47 -5.08
N ASP A 4 6.87 6.77 -3.78
CA ASP A 4 5.98 6.05 -2.86
C ASP A 4 4.50 6.24 -3.22
N LEU A 5 4.09 7.42 -3.71
CA LEU A 5 2.74 7.63 -4.24
C LEU A 5 2.47 6.83 -5.52
N ALA A 6 3.46 6.76 -6.41
CA ALA A 6 3.34 5.97 -7.63
C ALA A 6 3.24 4.47 -7.29
N ASP A 7 4.10 3.98 -6.39
CA ASP A 7 4.07 2.61 -5.89
C ASP A 7 2.73 2.30 -5.22
N LEU A 8 2.21 3.19 -4.37
CA LEU A 8 0.92 3.05 -3.71
C LEU A 8 -0.22 2.87 -4.71
N ALA A 9 -0.23 3.67 -5.79
CA ALA A 9 -1.25 3.56 -6.84
C ALA A 9 -1.18 2.21 -7.57
N VAL A 10 0.03 1.67 -7.79
CA VAL A 10 0.20 0.33 -8.37
C VAL A 10 -0.31 -0.74 -7.42
N TYR A 11 0.05 -0.67 -6.13
CA TYR A 11 -0.35 -1.65 -5.13
C TYR A 11 -1.87 -1.70 -4.96
N GLU A 12 -2.52 -0.54 -4.86
CA GLU A 12 -3.97 -0.45 -4.79
C GLU A 12 -4.63 -1.06 -6.02
N ALA A 13 -4.16 -0.76 -7.23
CA ALA A 13 -4.72 -1.33 -8.45
C ALA A 13 -4.61 -2.87 -8.49
N LEU A 14 -3.50 -3.42 -7.99
CA LEU A 14 -3.24 -4.87 -7.96
C LEU A 14 -3.99 -5.60 -6.85
N LEU A 15 -4.28 -4.95 -5.72
CA LEU A 15 -4.74 -5.64 -4.51
C LEU A 15 -6.16 -5.26 -4.07
N ALA A 16 -6.65 -4.06 -4.40
CA ALA A 16 -7.98 -3.61 -3.98
C ALA A 16 -9.10 -4.54 -4.48
N HIS A 17 -9.00 -5.01 -5.73
CA HIS A 17 -9.97 -5.94 -6.31
C HIS A 17 -9.92 -7.35 -5.69
N LYS A 18 -8.90 -7.64 -4.87
CA LYS A 18 -8.76 -8.90 -4.13
C LYS A 18 -9.30 -8.82 -2.70
N GLY A 19 -9.86 -7.67 -2.31
CA GLY A 19 -10.37 -7.44 -0.96
C GLY A 19 -9.37 -6.79 -0.01
N ILE A 20 -8.14 -6.46 -0.46
CA ILE A 20 -7.19 -5.74 0.38
C ILE A 20 -7.57 -4.25 0.42
N ARG A 21 -7.79 -3.74 1.63
CA ARG A 21 -8.28 -2.38 1.90
C ARG A 21 -7.18 -1.36 2.14
N GLY A 22 -5.96 -1.82 2.44
CA GLY A 22 -4.84 -0.93 2.70
C GLY A 22 -3.64 -1.62 3.31
N LEU A 23 -2.86 -0.85 4.07
CA LEU A 23 -1.64 -1.32 4.70
C LEU A 23 -1.75 -1.42 6.22
N VAL A 24 -1.02 -2.38 6.77
CA VAL A 24 -0.72 -2.45 8.21
C VAL A 24 0.75 -2.09 8.44
N VAL A 25 0.99 -1.22 9.41
CA VAL A 25 2.33 -0.77 9.82
C VAL A 25 2.45 -0.93 11.33
N CYS A 26 3.45 -1.69 11.78
CA CYS A 26 3.80 -1.72 13.20
C CYS A 26 4.51 -0.41 13.56
N CYS A 27 3.93 0.36 14.48
CA CYS A 27 4.48 1.63 14.91
C CYS A 27 5.57 1.42 15.99
N ASP A 28 6.77 1.92 15.74
CA ASP A 28 7.90 1.79 16.67
C ASP A 28 7.67 2.53 18.00
N GLU A 29 6.85 3.59 18.01
CA GLU A 29 6.63 4.42 19.21
C GLU A 29 5.62 3.80 20.16
N CYS A 30 4.46 3.34 19.65
CA CYS A 30 3.39 2.77 20.48
C CYS A 30 3.38 1.24 20.51
N GLN A 31 4.19 0.58 19.67
CA GLN A 31 4.28 -0.88 19.55
C GLN A 31 2.93 -1.53 19.19
N GLN A 32 2.14 -0.87 18.34
CA GLN A 32 0.83 -1.34 17.87
C GLN A 32 0.76 -1.32 16.35
N ASP A 33 -0.10 -2.19 15.81
CA ASP A 33 -0.42 -2.21 14.39
C ASP A 33 -1.36 -1.06 14.03
N HIS A 34 -0.93 -0.24 13.07
CA HIS A 34 -1.71 0.83 12.50
C HIS A 34 -2.21 0.42 11.13
N TYR A 35 -3.52 0.38 10.99
CA TYR A 35 -4.21 0.05 9.76
C TYR A 35 -4.58 1.35 9.03
N HIS A 36 -4.17 1.44 7.77
CA HIS A 36 -4.40 2.60 6.93
C HIS A 36 -5.06 2.17 5.62
N ASP A 37 -6.29 2.61 5.41
CA ASP A 37 -6.96 2.46 4.12
C ASP A 37 -6.18 3.21 3.02
N TRP A 38 -6.34 2.78 1.77
CA TRP A 38 -5.63 3.36 0.62
C TRP A 38 -5.72 4.90 0.57
N ASP A 39 -6.91 5.45 0.79
CA ASP A 39 -7.13 6.90 0.76
C ASP A 39 -6.42 7.62 1.92
N MET A 40 -6.36 7.02 3.11
CA MET A 40 -5.66 7.58 4.27
C MET A 40 -4.15 7.64 3.99
N LEU A 41 -3.60 6.55 3.45
CA LEU A 41 -2.18 6.48 3.13
C LEU A 41 -1.80 7.47 2.03
N ARG A 42 -2.65 7.60 0.99
CA ARG A 42 -2.46 8.57 -0.09
C ARG A 42 -2.47 10.00 0.44
N ALA A 43 -3.43 10.35 1.30
CA ALA A 43 -3.50 11.67 1.92
C ALA A 43 -2.26 11.97 2.77
N ASN A 44 -1.75 10.98 3.51
CA ASN A 44 -0.54 11.12 4.33
C ASN A 44 0.70 11.38 3.46
N LEU A 45 0.90 10.58 2.41
CA LEU A 45 2.04 10.75 1.49
C LEU A 45 1.99 12.09 0.74
N LEU A 46 0.80 12.53 0.30
CA LEU A 46 0.61 13.84 -0.31
C LEU A 46 0.94 14.96 0.67
N GLN A 47 0.53 14.86 1.93
CA GLN A 47 0.83 15.89 2.94
C GLN A 47 2.33 15.98 3.21
N LEU A 48 2.97 14.82 3.37
CA LEU A 48 4.41 14.72 3.56
C LEU A 48 5.20 15.39 2.42
N LEU A 49 4.71 15.29 1.18
CA LEU A 49 5.29 16.01 0.03
C LEU A 49 5.11 17.52 0.10
N ILE A 50 3.96 17.99 0.61
CA ILE A 50 3.62 19.41 0.64
C ILE A 50 4.40 20.15 1.72
N ASP A 51 4.41 19.63 2.95
CA ASP A 51 5.01 20.35 4.09
C ASP A 51 5.77 19.46 5.09
N GLY A 52 6.03 18.19 4.74
CA GLY A 52 6.80 17.28 5.58
C GLY A 52 6.06 16.79 6.83
N THR A 53 4.76 17.04 6.95
CA THR A 53 3.96 16.59 8.08
C THR A 53 3.03 15.44 7.70
N VAL A 54 2.71 14.60 8.68
CA VAL A 54 1.61 13.64 8.57
C VAL A 54 0.38 14.25 9.23
N ARG A 55 -0.79 14.18 8.59
CA ARG A 55 -2.02 14.63 9.25
C ARG A 55 -2.44 13.62 10.32
N PRO A 56 -2.91 14.07 11.49
CA PRO A 56 -3.66 13.22 12.38
C PRO A 56 -4.87 12.68 11.61
N HIS A 57 -5.04 11.36 11.63
CA HIS A 57 -6.23 10.70 11.15
C HIS A 57 -6.81 9.87 12.28
N GLU A 58 -8.12 9.72 12.29
CA GLU A 58 -8.75 8.75 13.17
C GLU A 58 -8.35 7.34 12.73
N PRO A 59 -8.07 6.41 13.66
CA PRO A 59 -7.78 5.03 13.30
C PRO A 59 -8.88 4.42 12.45
N ALA A 60 -8.53 3.42 11.63
CA ALA A 60 -9.54 2.62 10.94
C ALA A 60 -10.54 2.06 11.97
N TYR A 61 -11.84 2.23 11.72
CA TYR A 61 -12.88 1.71 12.60
C TYR A 61 -13.04 0.21 12.40
N ASP A 62 -12.80 -0.57 13.47
CA ASP A 62 -12.90 -2.04 13.51
C ASP A 62 -12.20 -2.70 12.30
N PRO A 63 -10.87 -2.53 12.15
CA PRO A 63 -10.16 -3.04 10.99
C PRO A 63 -10.16 -4.57 11.03
N GLU A 64 -10.63 -5.20 9.95
CA GLU A 64 -10.47 -6.64 9.75
C GLU A 64 -9.00 -6.90 9.35
N PRO A 65 -8.16 -7.51 10.20
CA PRO A 65 -6.71 -7.55 9.97
C PRO A 65 -6.32 -8.23 8.65
N ASP A 66 -7.08 -9.25 8.24
CA ASP A 66 -6.87 -10.02 7.01
C ASP A 66 -7.11 -9.19 5.73
N SER A 67 -7.77 -8.03 5.86
CA SER A 67 -7.97 -7.07 4.78
C SER A 67 -6.79 -6.11 4.59
N TYR A 68 -5.71 -6.22 5.37
CA TYR A 68 -4.55 -5.32 5.29
C TYR A 68 -3.25 -6.11 5.16
N VAL A 69 -2.29 -5.54 4.45
CA VAL A 69 -0.99 -6.19 4.19
C VAL A 69 0.16 -5.25 4.47
N THR A 70 1.37 -5.77 4.56
CA THR A 70 2.56 -4.93 4.73
C THR A 70 3.00 -4.32 3.40
N TRP A 71 3.77 -3.24 3.47
CA TRP A 71 4.40 -2.65 2.27
C TRP A 71 5.27 -3.67 1.53
N ASP A 72 6.01 -4.50 2.27
CA ASP A 72 6.88 -5.52 1.66
C ASP A 72 6.09 -6.58 0.90
N TYR A 73 4.91 -6.96 1.41
CA TYR A 73 4.01 -7.85 0.67
C TYR A 73 3.56 -7.21 -0.65
N CYS A 74 3.13 -5.93 -0.61
CA CYS A 74 2.74 -5.20 -1.81
C CYS A 74 3.84 -5.15 -2.86
N ARG A 75 5.07 -4.83 -2.43
CA ARG A 75 6.25 -4.79 -3.31
C ARG A 75 6.52 -6.14 -3.96
N GLY A 76 6.57 -7.21 -3.16
CA GLY A 76 6.80 -8.56 -3.68
C GLY A 76 5.69 -9.03 -4.63
N TYR A 77 4.45 -8.68 -4.34
CA TYR A 77 3.31 -8.98 -5.20
C TYR A 77 3.39 -8.23 -6.54
N ALA A 78 3.75 -6.94 -6.51
CA ALA A 78 3.93 -6.13 -7.71
C ALA A 78 5.08 -6.64 -8.58
N ASP A 79 6.23 -6.95 -7.97
CA ASP A 79 7.39 -7.51 -8.67
C ASP A 79 7.03 -8.82 -9.38
N ALA A 80 6.32 -9.73 -8.69
CA ALA A 80 5.85 -10.98 -9.28
C ALA A 80 4.85 -10.75 -10.44
N SER A 81 3.89 -9.84 -10.25
CA SER A 81 2.87 -9.53 -11.27
C SER A 81 3.46 -8.91 -12.54
N LEU A 82 4.47 -8.04 -12.38
CA LEU A 82 5.18 -7.43 -13.51
C LEU A 82 6.04 -8.47 -14.24
N ASN A 83 6.70 -9.37 -13.51
CA ASN A 83 7.52 -10.42 -14.11
C ASN A 83 6.66 -11.46 -14.88
N GLU A 84 5.47 -11.81 -14.38
CA GLU A 84 4.49 -12.64 -15.10
C GLU A 84 4.09 -12.00 -16.44
N ALA A 85 3.74 -10.70 -16.44
CA ALA A 85 3.38 -9.98 -17.66
C ALA A 85 4.50 -9.97 -18.72
N THR A 86 5.77 -9.91 -18.28
CA THR A 86 6.92 -9.98 -19.21
C THR A 86 7.17 -11.39 -19.74
N SER A 87 6.81 -12.43 -18.98
CA SER A 87 7.03 -13.83 -19.36
C SER A 87 6.00 -14.31 -20.40
N ASP A 88 4.77 -13.80 -20.34
CA ASP A 88 3.70 -14.11 -21.29
C ASP A 88 3.97 -13.53 -22.70
N SER A 89 4.77 -12.46 -22.78
CA SER A 89 5.13 -11.79 -24.03
C SER A 89 6.19 -12.52 -24.87
N ASP A 90 6.95 -13.45 -24.28
CA ASP A 90 8.04 -14.17 -24.97
C ASP A 90 7.64 -15.59 -25.43
N GLY A 91 6.41 -16.03 -25.12
CA GLY A 91 5.86 -17.34 -25.50
C GLY A 91 5.26 -17.43 -26.91
N TYR A 92 5.27 -16.33 -27.68
CA TYR A 92 4.81 -16.30 -29.08
C TYR A 92 5.98 -15.95 -30.00
N ARG A 93 6.93 -16.88 -30.17
CA ARG A 93 7.88 -16.91 -31.28
C ARG A 93 8.09 -18.32 -31.78
#